data_AF-A0A524MCD3-F1
#
_entry.id   AF-A0A524MCD3-F1
#
_cell.length_a   1.000
_cell.length_b   1.000
_cell.length_c   1.000
_cell.angle_alpha   90.00
_cell.angle_beta   90.00
_cell.angle_gamma   90.00
#
_symmetry.space_group_name_H-M   'P 1'
#
loop_
_entity.id
_entity.type
_entity.pdbx_description
1 polymer ?
#
loop_
_entity_poly.entity_id
_entity_poly.type
_entity_poly.pdbx_seq_one_letter_code
_entity_poly.pdbx_strand_id
1 'polypeptide(L)'
;MSPAQAAGIRVLVNASFYGNDDADTIVWDRDRITAIGRADDLVPQLEPSHDVPVIDLEGRFVLPGFIDAHIHLLHTGLVESGWRVDLMGQSRSQALETL
;
A
#
# COMPACT_ATOMS: atom_id res chain seq x y z
N MET A 1 -0.78 0.59 -21.38
CA MET A 1 -1.99 1.21 -20.82
C MET A 1 -1.63 1.74 -19.44
N SER A 2 -1.71 3.05 -19.23
CA SER A 2 -1.35 3.68 -17.93
C SER A 2 -2.48 3.45 -16.92
N PRO A 3 -2.23 2.89 -15.72
CA PRO A 3 -3.21 2.84 -14.64
C PRO A 3 -2.97 4.02 -13.69
N ALA A 4 -3.37 5.24 -14.05
CA ALA A 4 -3.44 6.36 -13.09
C ALA A 4 -4.30 7.53 -13.61
N GLN A 5 -5.52 7.24 -14.03
CA GLN A 5 -6.61 8.22 -14.00
C GLN A 5 -7.79 7.56 -13.29
N ALA A 6 -7.68 7.42 -11.97
CA ALA A 6 -8.84 7.28 -11.12
C ALA A 6 -9.00 8.61 -10.39
N ALA A 7 -10.05 9.35 -10.75
CA ALA A 7 -10.39 10.66 -10.24
C ALA A 7 -10.70 10.65 -8.73
N GLY A 8 -10.59 11.82 -8.10
CA GLY A 8 -11.38 12.21 -6.95
C GLY A 8 -10.74 12.09 -5.56
N ILE A 9 -11.28 12.91 -4.65
CA ILE A 9 -11.10 12.81 -3.20
C ILE A 9 -11.50 11.39 -2.76
N ARG A 10 -10.79 10.83 -1.79
CA ARG A 10 -11.09 9.54 -1.16
C ARG A 10 -10.93 9.64 0.35
N VAL A 11 -11.65 8.77 1.05
CA VAL A 11 -11.70 8.75 2.51
C VAL A 11 -11.57 7.32 3.02
N LEU A 12 -10.68 7.09 3.99
CA LEU A 12 -10.74 5.90 4.85
C LEU A 12 -11.23 6.36 6.23
N VAL A 13 -12.15 5.60 6.83
CA VAL A 13 -12.70 5.88 8.16
C VAL A 13 -12.56 4.65 9.07
N ASN A 14 -12.83 4.86 10.36
CA ASN A 14 -12.84 3.81 11.39
C ASN A 14 -11.52 3.00 11.37
N ALA A 15 -10.40 3.72 11.45
CA ALA A 15 -9.08 3.13 11.47
C ALA A 15 -8.23 3.76 12.59
N SER A 16 -7.09 3.14 12.89
CA SER A 16 -6.05 3.77 13.71
C SER A 16 -4.85 4.10 12.83
N PHE A 17 -4.24 5.27 13.03
CA PHE A 17 -3.18 5.78 12.15
C PHE A 17 -1.85 5.93 12.90
N TYR A 18 -0.78 5.40 12.32
CA TYR A 18 0.57 5.59 12.85
C TYR A 18 0.90 7.08 13.04
N GLY A 19 1.30 7.46 14.25
CA GLY A 19 1.68 8.83 14.61
C GLY A 19 0.51 9.82 14.71
N ASN A 20 -0.74 9.34 14.65
CA ASN A 20 -1.95 10.15 14.75
C ASN A 20 -3.00 9.40 15.61
N ASP A 21 -2.70 9.23 16.89
CA ASP A 21 -3.48 8.39 17.81
C ASP A 21 -4.93 8.88 18.03
N ASP A 22 -5.16 10.19 17.84
CA ASP A 22 -6.46 10.83 17.97
C ASP A 22 -7.25 10.90 16.65
N ALA A 23 -6.76 10.30 15.56
CA ALA A 23 -7.45 10.30 14.27
C ALA A 23 -8.11 8.93 14.00
N ASP A 24 -9.26 8.97 13.34
CA ASP A 24 -9.97 7.78 12.84
C ASP A 24 -10.28 7.87 11.34
N THR A 25 -9.86 8.96 10.70
CA THR A 25 -10.16 9.26 9.30
C THR A 25 -8.95 9.86 8.59
N ILE A 26 -8.72 9.44 7.35
CA ILE A 26 -7.75 10.06 6.43
C ILE A 26 -8.45 10.43 5.12
N VAL A 27 -8.12 11.62 4.61
CA VAL A 27 -8.61 12.12 3.33
C VAL A 27 -7.42 12.38 2.42
N TRP A 28 -7.53 11.98 1.17
CA TRP A 28 -6.54 12.28 0.15
C TRP A 28 -7.21 12.62 -1.18
N ASP A 29 -6.57 13.50 -1.95
CA ASP A 29 -6.89 13.76 -3.35
C ASP A 29 -5.74 13.23 -4.20
N ARG A 30 -6.06 12.28 -5.10
CA ARG A 30 -5.09 11.64 -6.01
C ARG A 30 -3.86 11.08 -5.29
N ASP A 31 -2.75 11.81 -5.33
CA ASP A 31 -1.43 11.40 -4.83
C ASP A 31 -1.05 12.07 -3.50
N ARG A 32 -1.94 12.88 -2.90
CA ARG A 32 -1.63 13.65 -1.70
C ARG A 32 -2.69 13.52 -0.62
N ILE A 33 -2.23 13.17 0.58
CA ILE A 33 -3.02 13.28 1.80
C ILE A 33 -3.32 14.76 2.05
N THR A 34 -4.59 15.11 2.23
CA THR A 34 -5.05 16.47 2.45
C THR A 34 -5.48 16.71 3.90
N ALA A 35 -5.90 15.65 4.62
CA ALA A 35 -6.24 15.72 6.03
C ALA A 35 -6.11 14.36 6.72
N ILE A 36 -5.80 14.39 8.01
CA ILE A 36 -5.88 13.27 8.95
C ILE A 36 -6.56 13.82 10.22
N GLY A 37 -7.59 13.15 10.73
CA GLY A 37 -8.37 13.66 11.85
C GLY A 37 -9.57 12.79 12.21
N ARG A 38 -10.55 13.39 12.90
CA ARG A 38 -11.80 12.73 13.28
C ARG A 38 -12.81 12.78 12.13
N ALA A 39 -13.57 11.71 11.95
CA ALA A 39 -14.64 11.61 10.96
C ALA A 39 -15.65 12.75 11.11
N ASP A 40 -16.04 13.02 12.35
CA ASP A 40 -17.03 14.06 12.71
C ASP A 40 -16.59 15.47 12.27
N ASP A 41 -15.28 15.73 12.21
CA ASP A 41 -14.74 17.01 11.75
C ASP A 41 -14.57 17.05 10.23
N LEU A 42 -14.12 15.95 9.63
CA LEU A 42 -13.67 15.93 8.24
C LEU A 42 -14.79 15.59 7.25
N VAL A 43 -15.64 14.61 7.54
CA VAL A 43 -16.68 14.13 6.62
C VAL A 43 -17.70 15.23 6.26
N PRO A 44 -18.21 16.05 7.19
CA PRO A 44 -19.16 17.12 6.85
C PRO A 44 -18.58 18.18 5.90
N GLN A 45 -17.25 18.34 5.85
CA GLN A 45 -16.60 19.30 4.95
C GLN A 45 -16.54 18.79 3.50
N LEU A 46 -16.78 17.50 3.26
CA LEU A 46 -16.73 16.85 1.95
C LEU A 46 -18.09 16.86 1.23
N GLU A 47 -19.18 16.99 2.00
CA GLU A 47 -20.58 16.77 1.60
C GLU A 47 -21.20 17.73 0.55
N PRO A 48 -20.77 18.99 0.30
CA PRO A 48 -21.56 19.82 -0.62
C PRO A 48 -21.41 19.51 -2.12
N SER A 49 -20.49 18.64 -2.57
CA SER A 49 -20.09 18.66 -3.99
C SER A 49 -19.81 17.33 -4.71
N HIS A 50 -19.60 16.20 -4.03
CA HIS A 50 -19.17 14.97 -4.71
C HIS A 50 -19.66 13.70 -4.03
N ASP A 51 -19.98 12.68 -4.82
CA ASP A 51 -20.19 11.30 -4.38
C ASP A 51 -18.81 10.70 -4.05
N VAL A 52 -18.27 11.06 -2.87
CA VAL A 52 -16.91 10.71 -2.44
C VAL A 52 -16.90 9.26 -1.94
N PRO A 53 -16.06 8.37 -2.49
CA PRO A 53 -15.94 7.00 -1.99
C PRO A 53 -15.38 6.98 -0.56
N VAL A 54 -16.19 6.51 0.38
CA VAL A 54 -15.80 6.25 1.77
C VAL A 54 -15.55 4.75 1.95
N ILE A 55 -14.39 4.40 2.49
CA ILE A 55 -14.00 3.02 2.80
C ILE A 55 -13.89 2.88 4.32
N ASP A 56 -14.76 2.06 4.91
CA ASP A 56 -14.66 1.67 6.32
C ASP A 56 -13.56 0.60 6.48
N LEU A 57 -12.61 0.84 7.38
CA LEU A 57 -11.50 -0.07 7.65
C LEU A 57 -11.74 -1.00 8.84
N GLU A 58 -12.92 -0.96 9.47
CA GLU A 58 -13.35 -1.90 10.51
C GLU A 58 -12.37 -1.97 11.71
N GLY A 59 -11.81 -0.82 12.09
CA GLY A 59 -10.84 -0.70 13.20
C GLY A 59 -9.42 -1.14 12.85
N ARG A 60 -9.08 -1.37 11.57
CA ARG A 60 -7.72 -1.76 11.17
C ARG A 60 -6.71 -0.63 11.38
N PHE A 61 -5.44 -1.01 11.40
CA PHE A 61 -4.32 -0.09 11.52
C PHE A 61 -3.76 0.32 10.15
N VAL A 62 -3.49 1.61 9.99
CA VAL A 62 -2.90 2.21 8.79
C VAL A 62 -1.54 2.80 9.13
N LEU A 63 -0.53 2.45 8.32
CA LEU A 63 0.83 2.99 8.40
C LEU A 63 1.27 3.55 7.05
N PRO A 64 2.29 4.43 7.02
CA PRO A 64 2.98 4.75 5.78
C PRO A 64 3.46 3.48 5.07
N GLY A 65 3.41 3.47 3.74
CA GLY A 65 4.02 2.39 2.96
C GLY A 65 5.51 2.25 3.27
N PHE A 66 6.02 1.03 3.27
CA PHE A 66 7.44 0.79 3.50
C PHE A 66 8.29 1.44 2.39
N ILE A 67 9.39 2.07 2.80
CA ILE A 67 10.39 2.65 1.91
C ILE A 67 11.66 1.83 2.04
N ASP A 68 11.96 1.05 1.00
CA ASP A 68 13.26 0.37 0.88
C ASP A 68 14.27 1.34 0.25
N ALA A 69 15.21 1.81 1.08
CA ALA A 69 16.22 2.79 0.66
C ALA A 69 17.33 2.18 -0.20
N HIS A 70 17.45 0.84 -0.25
CA HIS A 70 18.51 0.18 -1.00
C HIS A 70 18.10 -1.22 -1.44
N ILE A 71 17.69 -1.33 -2.70
CA ILE A 71 17.37 -2.60 -3.34
C ILE A 71 18.03 -2.73 -4.71
N HIS A 72 18.43 -3.96 -5.04
CA HIS A 72 18.81 -4.32 -6.41
C HIS A 72 17.58 -4.83 -7.17
N LEU A 73 16.69 -3.92 -7.58
CA LEU A 73 15.38 -4.29 -8.16
C LEU A 73 15.47 -5.27 -9.33
N LEU A 74 16.44 -5.09 -10.24
CA LEU A 74 16.66 -6.00 -11.37
C LEU A 74 17.11 -7.39 -10.91
N HIS A 75 17.95 -7.46 -9.87
CA HIS A 75 18.41 -8.73 -9.34
C HIS A 75 17.26 -9.48 -8.68
N THR A 76 16.39 -8.80 -7.93
CA THR A 76 15.14 -9.37 -7.40
C THR A 76 14.29 -9.94 -8.53
N GLY A 77 14.03 -9.16 -9.58
CA GLY A 77 13.22 -9.61 -10.72
C GLY A 77 13.79 -10.85 -11.42
N LEU A 78 15.12 -10.94 -11.58
CA LEU A 78 15.77 -12.11 -12.15
C LEU A 78 15.63 -13.36 -11.26
N VAL A 79 15.75 -13.20 -9.95
CA VAL A 79 15.54 -14.31 -9.01
C VAL A 79 14.10 -14.81 -9.10
N GLU A 80 13.12 -13.89 -9.05
CA GLU A 80 11.68 -14.22 -9.14
C GLU A 80 11.29 -14.81 -10.50
N SER A 81 11.98 -14.44 -11.59
CA SER A 81 11.70 -15.01 -12.91
C SER A 81 12.28 -16.41 -13.10
N GLY A 82 12.93 -17.00 -12.08
CA GLY A 82 13.54 -18.32 -12.16
C GLY A 82 14.85 -18.34 -12.96
N TRP A 83 15.51 -17.19 -13.16
CA TRP A 83 16.82 -17.16 -13.83
C TRP A 83 17.89 -17.93 -13.03
N ARG A 84 17.73 -17.99 -11.71
CA ARG A 84 18.56 -18.85 -10.85
C ARG A 84 17.84 -20.18 -10.60
N VAL A 85 18.57 -21.26 -10.83
CA VAL A 85 18.19 -22.58 -10.32
C VAL A 85 18.50 -22.63 -8.82
N ASP A 86 17.50 -22.89 -7.99
CA ASP A 86 17.71 -23.10 -6.56
C ASP A 86 18.22 -24.53 -6.30
N LEU A 87 19.49 -24.60 -5.89
CA LEU A 87 20.16 -25.85 -5.55
C LEU A 87 20.30 -26.03 -4.02
N MET A 88 19.74 -25.13 -3.22
CA MET A 88 19.84 -25.21 -1.77
C MET A 88 19.23 -26.52 -1.26
N GLY A 89 19.97 -27.23 -0.42
CA GLY A 89 19.56 -28.53 0.14
C GLY A 89 19.76 -29.72 -0.78
N GLN A 90 20.25 -29.55 -2.00
CA GLN A 90 20.55 -30.67 -2.91
C GLN A 90 21.92 -31.29 -2.65
N SER A 91 22.03 -32.61 -2.80
CA SER A 91 23.33 -33.29 -2.89
C SER A 91 24.02 -32.99 -4.23
N ARG A 92 25.33 -33.24 -4.30
CA ARG A 92 26.10 -33.04 -5.54
C ARG A 92 25.52 -33.81 -6.73
N SER A 93 25.05 -35.05 -6.54
CA SER A 93 24.45 -35.83 -7.64
C SER A 93 23.13 -35.23 -8.11
N GLN A 94 22.26 -34.81 -7.18
CA GLN A 94 20.97 -34.17 -7.49
C GLN A 94 21.14 -32.85 -8.25
N ALA A 95 22.12 -32.04 -7.85
CA ALA A 95 22.42 -30.78 -8.53
C ALA A 95 22.84 -30.98 -10.00
N LEU A 96 23.55 -32.07 -10.30
CA LEU A 96 23.98 -32.40 -11.66
C LEU A 96 22.83 -32.89 -12.54
N GLU A 97 21.77 -33.47 -11.97
CA GLU A 97 20.56 -33.90 -12.69
C GLU A 97 19.59 -32.75 -13.00
N THR A 98 19.75 -31.61 -12.35
CA THR A 98 18.88 -30.42 -12.51
C THR A 98 19.31 -29.54 -13.71
N LEU A 99 20.49 -29.81 -14.29
CA LEU A 99 21.08 -29.11 -15.45
C LEU A 99 20.88 -29.90 -16.74
#